data_AF-A0A0C2FHL5-F1
#
_entry.id   AF-A0A0C2FHL5-F1
#
_cell.length_a   1.000
_cell.length_b   1.000
_cell.length_c   1.000
_cell.angle_alpha   90.00
_cell.angle_beta   90.00
_cell.angle_gamma   90.00
#
_symmetry.space_group_name_H-M   'P 1'
#
loop_
_entity.id
_entity.type
_entity.pdbx_description
1 polymer ?
#
loop_
_entity_poly.entity_id
_entity_poly.type
_entity_poly.pdbx_seq_one_letter_code
_entity_poly.pdbx_strand_id
1 'polypeptide(L)'
;LRADPRIKIEYPIMTFFENKMFLPTHLYGVRVDGKNEIKHVEMVHFIFQIPSYNGKSSDAVSVAFADALRTVLGTPLAPFRTSIFSQSILKDEMQKNATYTVPFISLTILLLVSFTVGSCMTGDWITSKPIEAMIGVLTSSMAIVSAGGLLFALGEPFIYQVGVGAVTTVYDLMEKENV
;
A
#
# COMPACT_ATOMS: atom_id res chain seq x y z
N LEU A 1 -3.70 -36.84 -17.48
CA LEU A 1 -3.43 -36.00 -16.29
C LEU A 1 -4.47 -36.18 -15.18
N ARG A 2 -5.79 -36.14 -15.48
CA ARG A 2 -6.88 -36.23 -14.47
C ARG A 2 -7.13 -37.64 -13.87
N ALA A 3 -6.41 -38.67 -14.32
CA ALA A 3 -6.62 -40.07 -13.95
C ALA A 3 -5.43 -40.70 -13.20
N ASP A 4 -4.35 -39.94 -12.96
CA ASP A 4 -3.23 -40.45 -12.17
C ASP A 4 -3.60 -40.32 -10.67
N PRO A 5 -3.58 -41.41 -9.87
CA PRO A 5 -3.94 -41.39 -8.46
C PRO A 5 -3.03 -40.48 -7.61
N ARG A 6 -1.89 -40.04 -8.17
CA ARG A 6 -0.95 -39.11 -7.55
C ARG A 6 -1.34 -37.63 -7.69
N ILE A 7 -2.39 -37.32 -8.43
CA ILE A 7 -2.89 -35.95 -8.61
C ILE A 7 -4.34 -35.90 -8.12
N LYS A 8 -4.53 -35.41 -6.88
CA LYS A 8 -5.84 -35.20 -6.28
C LYS A 8 -6.04 -33.73 -5.95
N ILE A 9 -7.07 -33.14 -6.53
CA ILE A 9 -7.44 -31.74 -6.31
C ILE A 9 -8.70 -31.74 -5.45
N GLU A 10 -8.53 -31.77 -4.14
CA GLU A 10 -9.61 -31.72 -3.16
C GLU A 10 -9.43 -30.44 -2.32
N TYR A 11 -10.51 -29.72 -2.03
CA TYR A 11 -10.41 -28.56 -1.14
C TYR A 11 -10.39 -29.03 0.32
N PRO A 12 -9.49 -28.51 1.19
CA PRO A 12 -8.57 -27.39 1.00
C PRO A 12 -7.12 -27.76 0.59
N ILE A 13 -6.81 -29.03 0.33
CA ILE A 13 -5.44 -29.51 0.08
C ILE A 13 -5.34 -30.19 -1.28
N MET A 14 -4.57 -29.61 -2.18
CA MET A 14 -4.18 -30.30 -3.42
C MET A 14 -2.97 -31.18 -3.15
N THR A 15 -3.10 -32.47 -3.49
CA THR A 15 -1.97 -33.40 -3.49
C THR A 15 -1.46 -33.50 -4.92
N PHE A 16 -0.26 -33.01 -5.16
CA PHE A 16 0.44 -33.09 -6.43
C PHE A 16 1.70 -33.91 -6.24
N PHE A 17 1.66 -35.18 -6.67
CA PHE A 17 2.68 -36.18 -6.37
C PHE A 17 2.87 -36.36 -4.86
N GLU A 18 4.03 -36.01 -4.32
CA GLU A 18 4.35 -36.10 -2.88
C GLU A 18 4.15 -34.76 -2.15
N ASN A 19 3.88 -33.68 -2.89
CA ASN A 19 3.73 -32.35 -2.34
C ASN A 19 2.26 -32.05 -2.05
N LYS A 20 2.00 -31.59 -0.82
CA LYS A 20 0.69 -31.07 -0.41
C LYS A 20 0.73 -29.56 -0.49
N MET A 21 -0.15 -28.97 -1.29
CA MET A 21 -0.32 -27.53 -1.39
C MET A 21 -1.64 -27.09 -0.76
N PHE A 22 -1.58 -26.04 0.04
CA PHE A 22 -2.76 -25.44 0.65
C PHE A 22 -3.40 -24.47 -0.34
N LEU A 23 -4.53 -24.89 -0.92
CA LEU A 23 -5.24 -24.14 -1.95
C LEU A 23 -5.82 -22.79 -1.46
N PRO A 24 -6.29 -22.64 -0.20
CA PRO A 24 -6.83 -21.36 0.27
C PRO A 24 -5.84 -20.19 0.29
N THR A 25 -4.53 -20.44 0.15
CA THR A 25 -3.52 -19.38 0.02
C THR A 25 -3.58 -18.71 -1.36
N HIS A 26 -4.01 -19.44 -2.38
CA HIS A 26 -3.99 -19.00 -3.78
C HIS A 26 -5.38 -18.90 -4.41
N LEU A 27 -6.37 -19.63 -3.91
CA LEU A 27 -7.74 -19.64 -4.45
C LEU A 27 -8.70 -19.07 -3.42
N TYR A 28 -9.48 -18.08 -3.84
CA TYR A 28 -10.47 -17.39 -3.01
C TYR A 28 -11.87 -17.52 -3.63
N GLY A 29 -12.90 -17.44 -2.78
CA GLY A 29 -14.30 -17.62 -3.18
C GLY A 29 -14.62 -19.02 -3.73
N VAL A 30 -13.93 -20.04 -3.21
CA VAL A 30 -14.09 -21.43 -3.69
C VAL A 30 -15.45 -21.99 -3.26
N ARG A 31 -16.24 -22.48 -4.22
CA ARG A 31 -17.45 -23.26 -3.96
C ARG A 31 -17.18 -24.74 -4.20
N VAL A 32 -17.42 -25.52 -3.17
CA VAL A 32 -17.07 -26.95 -3.10
C VAL A 32 -18.34 -27.78 -3.14
N ASP A 33 -18.30 -28.93 -3.82
CA ASP A 33 -19.39 -29.90 -3.79
C ASP A 33 -19.34 -30.79 -2.53
N GLY A 34 -20.37 -31.60 -2.29
CA GLY A 34 -20.43 -32.53 -1.14
C GLY A 34 -19.32 -33.61 -1.09
N LYS A 35 -18.46 -33.69 -2.11
CA LYS A 35 -17.29 -34.59 -2.17
C LYS A 35 -15.94 -33.85 -2.09
N ASN A 36 -15.92 -32.63 -1.58
CA ASN A 36 -14.74 -31.77 -1.51
C ASN A 36 -14.10 -31.42 -2.87
N GLU A 37 -14.82 -31.64 -3.98
CA GLU A 37 -14.38 -31.25 -5.31
C GLU A 37 -14.70 -29.76 -5.58
N ILE A 38 -13.74 -29.07 -6.19
CA ILE A 38 -13.86 -27.65 -6.53
C ILE A 38 -14.74 -27.52 -7.78
N LYS A 39 -15.90 -26.88 -7.65
CA LYS A 39 -16.77 -26.56 -8.79
C LYS A 39 -16.51 -25.17 -9.34
N HIS A 40 -16.19 -24.22 -8.46
CA HIS A 40 -16.07 -22.82 -8.83
C HIS A 40 -15.02 -22.11 -7.98
N VAL A 41 -14.32 -21.15 -8.58
CA VAL A 41 -13.34 -20.27 -7.94
C VAL A 41 -13.63 -18.86 -8.44
N GLU A 42 -13.67 -17.90 -7.52
CA GLU A 42 -14.01 -16.50 -7.82
C GLU A 42 -12.76 -15.68 -8.10
N MET A 43 -11.65 -15.97 -7.41
CA MET A 43 -10.42 -15.22 -7.55
C MET A 43 -9.20 -16.12 -7.37
N VAL A 44 -8.18 -15.87 -8.20
CA VAL A 44 -6.87 -16.50 -8.09
C VAL A 44 -5.84 -15.46 -7.65
N HIS A 45 -4.96 -15.86 -6.74
CA HIS A 45 -3.98 -15.03 -6.09
C HIS A 45 -2.59 -15.61 -6.33
N PHE A 46 -1.78 -14.87 -7.08
CA PHE A 46 -0.39 -15.20 -7.35
C PHE A 46 0.53 -14.34 -6.51
N ILE A 47 1.49 -14.99 -5.84
CA ILE A 47 2.47 -14.32 -5.00
C ILE A 47 3.84 -14.57 -5.62
N PHE A 48 4.53 -13.49 -6.00
CA PHE A 48 5.87 -13.56 -6.56
C PHE A 48 6.86 -12.94 -5.60
N GLN A 49 7.88 -13.71 -5.22
CA GLN A 49 9.00 -13.19 -4.44
C GLN A 49 10.08 -12.67 -5.40
N ILE A 50 10.34 -11.37 -5.35
CA ILE A 50 11.25 -10.69 -6.26
C ILE A 50 12.52 -10.30 -5.50
N PRO A 51 13.65 -11.01 -5.71
CA PRO A 51 14.91 -10.65 -5.07
C PRO A 51 15.59 -9.46 -5.76
N SER A 52 16.57 -8.86 -5.09
CA SER A 52 17.50 -7.94 -5.74
C SER A 52 18.32 -8.69 -6.78
N TYR A 53 18.54 -8.06 -7.94
CA TYR A 53 19.27 -8.68 -9.05
C TYR A 53 20.30 -7.71 -9.63
N ASN A 54 21.52 -8.21 -9.84
CA ASN A 54 22.61 -7.48 -10.49
C ASN A 54 22.87 -6.08 -9.91
N GLY A 55 22.91 -5.97 -8.57
CA GLY A 55 23.13 -4.71 -7.85
C GLY A 55 21.95 -3.72 -7.88
N LYS A 56 20.82 -4.07 -8.51
CA LYS A 56 19.59 -3.27 -8.46
C LYS A 56 18.75 -3.65 -7.24
N SER A 57 18.16 -2.65 -6.60
CA SER A 57 17.25 -2.86 -5.47
C SER A 57 16.03 -3.67 -5.89
N SER A 58 15.49 -4.46 -4.96
CA SER A 58 14.26 -5.24 -5.18
C SER A 58 13.09 -4.36 -5.60
N ASP A 59 13.03 -3.12 -5.09
CA ASP A 59 12.02 -2.13 -5.48
C ASP A 59 12.06 -1.84 -6.99
N ALA A 60 13.24 -1.56 -7.55
CA ALA A 60 13.38 -1.27 -8.98
C ALA A 60 13.04 -2.47 -9.87
N VAL A 61 13.44 -3.68 -9.45
CA VAL A 61 13.12 -4.92 -10.17
C VAL A 61 11.61 -5.19 -10.10
N SER A 62 10.96 -4.92 -8.96
CA SER A 62 9.52 -5.11 -8.78
C SER A 62 8.69 -4.21 -9.70
N VAL A 63 9.13 -2.97 -9.93
CA VAL A 63 8.44 -2.03 -10.82
C VAL A 63 8.52 -2.53 -12.27
N ALA A 64 9.73 -2.90 -12.72
CA ALA A 64 9.93 -3.42 -14.08
C ALA A 64 9.16 -4.74 -14.32
N PHE A 65 9.15 -5.64 -13.34
CA PHE A 65 8.37 -6.87 -13.41
C PHE A 65 6.86 -6.61 -13.47
N ALA A 66 6.36 -5.71 -12.64
CA ALA A 66 4.94 -5.36 -12.62
C ALA A 66 4.51 -4.70 -13.95
N ASP A 67 5.36 -3.91 -14.58
CA ASP A 67 5.07 -3.28 -15.87
C ASP A 67 5.09 -4.28 -17.04
N ALA A 68 6.06 -5.20 -17.04
CA ALA A 68 6.09 -6.32 -17.98
C ALA A 68 4.83 -7.20 -17.82
N LEU A 69 4.43 -7.48 -16.59
CA LEU A 69 3.25 -8.29 -16.31
C LEU A 69 1.96 -7.59 -16.75
N ARG A 70 1.83 -6.27 -16.54
CA ARG A 70 0.72 -5.46 -17.06
C ARG A 70 0.63 -5.54 -18.58
N THR A 71 1.78 -5.46 -19.25
CA THR A 71 1.84 -5.54 -20.71
C THR A 71 1.35 -6.89 -21.22
N VAL A 72 1.73 -7.99 -20.56
CA VAL A 72 1.28 -9.33 -20.93
C VAL A 72 -0.19 -9.55 -20.61
N LEU A 73 -0.65 -9.15 -19.41
CA LEU A 73 -2.03 -9.34 -18.97
C LEU A 73 -3.02 -8.40 -19.67
N GLY A 74 -2.56 -7.27 -20.24
CA GLY A 74 -3.38 -6.36 -21.04
C GLY A 74 -3.60 -6.80 -22.49
N THR A 75 -3.05 -7.95 -22.91
CA THR A 75 -3.29 -8.52 -24.24
C THR A 75 -4.62 -9.29 -24.30
N PRO A 76 -5.23 -9.48 -25.49
CA PRO A 76 -6.45 -10.29 -25.64
C PRO A 76 -6.30 -11.77 -25.23
N LEU A 77 -5.12 -12.20 -24.77
CA LEU A 77 -4.87 -13.53 -24.22
C LEU A 77 -5.48 -13.72 -22.81
N ALA A 78 -5.81 -12.64 -22.10
CA ALA A 78 -6.42 -12.71 -20.77
C ALA A 78 -7.66 -11.79 -20.70
N PRO A 79 -8.87 -12.30 -21.00
CA PRO A 79 -10.11 -11.53 -20.87
C PRO A 79 -10.54 -11.27 -19.41
N PHE A 80 -9.70 -11.59 -18.43
CA PHE A 80 -10.00 -11.54 -17.00
C PHE A 80 -9.54 -10.22 -16.38
N ARG A 81 -10.23 -9.78 -15.32
CA ARG A 81 -9.93 -8.49 -14.68
C ARG A 81 -8.78 -8.67 -13.70
N THR A 82 -7.58 -8.30 -14.11
CA THR A 82 -6.38 -8.43 -13.27
C THR A 82 -6.09 -7.16 -12.47
N SER A 83 -5.62 -7.33 -11.24
CA SER A 83 -5.12 -6.25 -10.39
C SER A 83 -3.75 -6.63 -9.84
N ILE A 84 -2.78 -5.73 -9.99
CA ILE A 84 -1.40 -5.97 -9.56
C ILE A 84 -1.09 -5.04 -8.40
N PHE A 85 -0.67 -5.63 -7.30
CA PHE A 85 -0.20 -4.94 -6.11
C PHE A 85 1.29 -5.20 -5.89
N SER A 86 2.05 -4.15 -5.63
CA SER A 86 3.43 -4.26 -5.21
C SER A 86 3.67 -3.25 -4.11
N GLN A 87 4.61 -3.54 -3.22
CA GLN A 87 5.01 -2.56 -2.22
C GLN A 87 5.54 -1.27 -2.83
N SER A 88 6.26 -1.35 -3.95
CA SER A 88 6.71 -0.18 -4.70
C SER A 88 5.54 0.70 -5.15
N ILE A 89 4.43 0.10 -5.62
CA ILE A 89 3.21 0.81 -6.01
C ILE A 89 2.53 1.42 -4.77
N LEU A 90 2.46 0.68 -3.66
CA LEU A 90 1.90 1.22 -2.41
C LEU A 90 2.70 2.43 -1.91
N LYS A 91 4.04 2.36 -1.94
CA LYS A 91 4.92 3.47 -1.56
C LYS A 91 4.66 4.70 -2.42
N ASP A 92 4.51 4.51 -3.73
CA ASP A 92 4.24 5.60 -4.69
C ASP A 92 2.86 6.24 -4.46
N GLU A 93 1.82 5.43 -4.25
CA GLU A 93 0.48 5.93 -3.94
C GLU A 93 0.42 6.65 -2.59
N MET A 94 1.12 6.15 -1.57
CA MET A 94 1.25 6.82 -0.27
C MET A 94 1.95 8.18 -0.41
N GLN A 95 3.04 8.23 -1.18
CA GLN A 95 3.80 9.46 -1.42
C GLN A 95 2.97 10.49 -2.20
N LYS A 96 2.21 10.04 -3.18
CA LYS A 96 1.27 10.87 -3.92
C LYS A 96 0.19 11.44 -2.99
N ASN A 97 -0.37 10.63 -2.10
CA ASN A 97 -1.34 11.07 -1.11
C ASN A 97 -0.74 12.06 -0.09
N ALA A 98 0.50 11.84 0.35
CA ALA A 98 1.22 12.77 1.20
C ALA A 98 1.44 14.12 0.51
N THR A 99 1.78 14.10 -0.79
CA THR A 99 1.95 15.32 -1.61
C THR A 99 0.66 16.13 -1.70
N TYR A 100 -0.50 15.47 -1.87
CA TYR A 100 -1.80 16.16 -1.84
C TYR A 100 -2.18 16.72 -0.46
N THR A 101 -1.56 16.23 0.62
CA THR A 101 -1.82 16.70 1.98
C THR A 101 -1.05 17.98 2.32
N VAL A 102 0.05 18.28 1.62
CA VAL A 102 0.86 19.51 1.81
C VAL A 102 0.02 20.81 1.85
N PRO A 103 -0.90 21.10 0.90
CA PRO A 103 -1.70 22.31 0.96
C PRO A 103 -2.61 22.38 2.21
N PHE A 104 -3.09 21.25 2.72
CA PHE A 104 -3.93 21.21 3.92
C PHE A 104 -3.13 21.57 5.18
N ILE A 105 -1.87 21.15 5.29
CA ILE A 105 -0.99 21.55 6.39
C ILE A 105 -0.80 23.07 6.42
N SER A 106 -0.61 23.69 5.25
CA SER A 106 -0.51 25.15 5.15
C SER A 106 -1.80 25.85 5.63
N LEU A 107 -2.97 25.31 5.28
CA LEU A 107 -4.26 25.84 5.74
C LEU A 107 -4.42 25.69 7.26
N THR A 108 -4.04 24.55 7.84
CA THR A 108 -4.11 24.32 9.29
C THR A 108 -3.22 25.29 10.06
N ILE A 109 -2.01 25.58 9.56
CA ILE A 109 -1.11 26.58 10.18
C ILE A 109 -1.73 27.97 10.12
N LEU A 110 -2.31 28.36 8.98
CA LEU A 110 -3.00 29.65 8.82
C LEU A 110 -4.18 29.79 9.80
N LEU A 111 -4.99 28.74 9.93
CA LEU A 111 -6.12 28.72 10.85
C LEU A 111 -5.66 28.75 12.31
N LEU A 112 -4.59 28.03 12.66
CA LEU A 112 -3.98 28.08 13.99
C LEU A 112 -3.53 29.50 14.34
N VAL A 113 -2.77 30.15 13.46
CA VAL A 113 -2.32 31.54 13.68
C VAL A 113 -3.51 32.49 13.84
N SER A 114 -4.50 32.39 12.96
CA SER A 114 -5.69 33.25 13.00
C SER A 114 -6.51 33.06 14.28
N PHE A 115 -6.70 31.81 14.69
CA PHE A 115 -7.43 31.46 15.91
C PHE A 115 -6.67 31.91 17.17
N THR A 116 -5.36 31.71 17.21
CA THR A 116 -4.51 32.13 18.33
C THR A 116 -4.50 33.66 18.48
N VAL A 117 -4.32 34.40 17.37
CA VAL A 117 -4.38 35.87 17.42
C VAL A 117 -5.78 36.35 17.84
N GLY A 118 -6.84 35.79 17.25
CA GLY A 118 -8.22 36.15 17.56
C GLY A 118 -8.60 35.88 19.03
N SER A 119 -8.14 34.76 19.58
CA SER A 119 -8.42 34.37 20.97
C SER A 119 -7.62 35.19 22.00
N CYS A 120 -6.46 35.74 21.60
CA CYS A 120 -5.62 36.59 22.47
C CYS A 120 -5.91 38.09 22.34
N MET A 121 -6.86 38.49 21.47
CA MET A 121 -7.39 39.85 21.42
C MET A 121 -8.55 39.99 22.43
N THR A 122 -8.36 40.81 23.46
CA THR A 122 -9.43 41.27 24.36
C THR A 122 -9.85 42.68 23.93
N GLY A 123 -11.05 43.13 24.30
CA GLY A 123 -11.67 44.40 23.85
C GLY A 123 -10.83 45.68 24.00
N ASP A 124 -9.75 45.66 24.79
CA ASP A 124 -8.76 46.73 24.87
C ASP A 124 -7.39 46.29 24.29
N TRP A 125 -6.87 47.05 23.33
CA TRP A 125 -5.58 46.80 22.65
C TRP A 125 -4.36 46.89 23.61
N ILE A 126 -4.52 47.55 24.76
CA ILE A 126 -3.44 47.81 25.74
C ILE A 126 -3.24 46.63 26.72
N THR A 127 -4.31 45.87 27.00
CA THR A 127 -4.25 44.62 27.81
C THR A 127 -4.11 43.37 26.96
N SER A 128 -4.44 43.45 25.67
CA SER A 128 -4.25 42.37 24.70
C SER A 128 -2.75 42.13 24.45
N LYS A 129 -2.30 40.88 24.53
CA LYS A 129 -0.91 40.50 24.21
C LYS A 129 -0.81 39.61 22.96
N PRO A 130 -1.32 40.07 21.80
CA PRO A 130 -1.34 39.25 20.58
C PRO A 130 0.07 38.91 20.08
N ILE A 131 1.06 39.78 20.34
CA ILE A 131 2.46 39.56 19.97
C ILE A 131 3.06 38.37 20.75
N GLU A 132 2.76 38.25 22.04
CA GLU A 132 3.23 37.12 22.87
C GLU A 132 2.66 35.79 22.36
N ALA A 133 1.39 35.80 21.93
CA ALA A 133 0.72 34.64 21.34
C ALA A 133 1.33 34.23 19.97
N MET A 134 1.66 35.20 19.12
CA MET A 134 2.31 34.93 17.83
C MET A 134 3.71 34.32 18.00
N ILE A 135 4.50 34.83 18.94
CA ILE A 135 5.83 34.29 19.25
C ILE A 135 5.70 32.83 19.74
N GLY A 136 4.66 32.52 20.52
CA GLY A 136 4.34 31.15 20.97
C GLY A 136 4.10 30.16 19.82
N VAL A 137 3.37 30.57 18.78
CA VAL A 137 3.13 29.70 17.60
C VAL A 137 4.40 29.53 16.77
N LEU A 138 5.18 30.61 16.59
CA LEU A 138 6.43 30.58 15.83
C LEU A 138 7.54 29.76 16.51
N THR A 139 7.66 29.83 17.84
CA THR A 139 8.66 29.02 18.57
C THR A 139 8.33 27.53 18.48
N SER A 140 7.05 27.16 18.55
CA SER A 140 6.60 25.78 18.42
C SER A 140 6.90 25.21 17.02
N SER A 141 6.60 25.98 15.95
CA SER A 141 6.92 25.53 14.59
C SER A 141 8.42 25.40 14.35
N MET A 142 9.23 26.33 14.87
CA MET A 142 10.68 26.28 14.78
C MET A 142 11.26 25.08 15.55
N ALA A 143 10.67 24.71 16.70
CA ALA A 143 11.07 23.53 17.46
C ALA A 143 10.84 22.23 16.67
N ILE A 144 9.70 22.10 15.98
CA ILE A 144 9.39 20.95 15.12
C ILE A 144 10.40 20.85 13.97
N VAL A 145 10.66 21.97 13.28
CA VAL A 145 11.63 22.02 12.17
C VAL A 145 13.04 21.70 12.66
N SER A 146 13.43 22.22 13.82
CA SER A 146 14.75 21.97 14.43
C SER A 146 14.92 20.51 14.83
N ALA A 147 13.91 19.90 15.46
CA ALA A 147 13.93 18.49 15.82
C ALA A 147 14.04 17.59 14.58
N GLY A 148 13.25 17.86 13.53
CA GLY A 148 13.34 17.14 12.26
C GLY A 148 14.70 17.32 11.57
N GLY A 149 15.20 18.56 11.52
CA GLY A 149 16.51 18.88 10.95
C GLY A 149 17.66 18.22 11.70
N LEU A 150 17.58 18.10 13.03
CA LEU A 150 18.56 17.39 13.85
C LEU A 150 18.57 15.89 13.53
N LEU A 151 17.41 15.26 13.39
CA LEU A 151 17.31 13.85 13.01
C LEU A 151 17.92 13.59 11.62
N PHE A 152 17.66 14.48 10.67
CA PHE A 152 18.30 14.41 9.34
C PHE A 152 19.80 14.65 9.39
N ALA A 153 20.28 15.56 10.25
CA ALA A 153 21.72 15.78 10.46
C ALA A 153 22.41 14.56 11.10
N LEU A 154 21.71 13.77 11.92
CA LEU A 154 22.19 12.51 12.47
C LEU A 154 22.14 11.34 11.46
N GLY A 155 21.62 11.58 10.24
CA GLY A 155 21.57 10.58 9.18
C GLY A 155 20.37 9.63 9.27
N GLU A 156 19.37 9.94 10.10
CA GLU A 156 18.15 9.12 10.18
C GLU A 156 17.24 9.43 8.97
N PRO A 157 16.94 8.44 8.12
CA PRO A 157 16.06 8.66 6.97
C PRO A 157 14.61 8.90 7.43
N PHE A 158 13.93 9.81 6.73
CA PHE A 158 12.49 10.01 6.98
C PHE A 158 11.68 8.79 6.56
N ILE A 159 10.98 8.19 7.52
CA ILE A 159 10.13 7.02 7.27
C ILE A 159 8.70 7.51 7.04
N TYR A 160 8.20 7.34 5.81
CA TYR A 160 6.80 7.61 5.45
C TYR A 160 5.87 6.42 5.72
N GLN A 161 6.41 5.22 5.99
CA GLN A 161 5.64 3.98 6.13
C GLN A 161 6.32 2.99 7.09
N VAL A 162 5.55 2.34 7.96
CA VAL A 162 6.04 1.23 8.79
C VAL A 162 6.37 0.04 7.87
N GLY A 163 7.63 -0.39 7.84
CA GLY A 163 8.13 -1.40 6.90
C GLY A 163 7.53 -2.78 7.14
N VAL A 164 6.71 -3.25 6.20
CA VAL A 164 6.32 -4.67 6.07
C VAL A 164 7.19 -5.26 4.94
N GLY A 165 7.68 -6.50 5.08
CA GLY A 165 8.63 -7.13 4.14
C GLY A 165 8.08 -7.29 2.71
N ALA A 166 8.95 -7.11 1.71
CA ALA A 166 8.66 -7.10 0.28
C ALA A 166 7.98 -8.36 -0.24
N VAL A 167 6.66 -8.25 -0.50
CA VAL A 167 5.86 -9.23 -1.23
C VAL A 167 5.11 -8.48 -2.33
N THR A 168 5.31 -8.90 -3.58
CA THR A 168 4.52 -8.44 -4.72
C THR A 168 3.40 -9.44 -4.95
N THR A 169 2.17 -8.93 -5.03
CA THR A 169 0.95 -9.72 -5.03
C THR A 169 0.11 -9.40 -6.26
N VAL A 170 -0.32 -10.42 -6.99
CA VAL A 170 -1.17 -10.27 -8.17
C VAL A 170 -2.51 -10.97 -7.93
N TYR A 171 -3.59 -10.24 -8.19
CA TYR A 171 -4.97 -10.64 -8.05
C TYR A 171 -5.56 -10.84 -9.45
N ASP A 172 -6.28 -11.93 -9.66
CA ASP A 172 -7.07 -12.16 -10.88
C ASP A 172 -8.55 -12.29 -10.49
N LEU A 173 -9.36 -11.29 -10.86
CA LEU A 173 -10.79 -11.23 -10.58
C LEU A 173 -11.55 -11.80 -11.80
N MET A 174 -12.17 -12.97 -11.60
CA MET A 174 -13.04 -13.59 -12.60
C MET A 174 -14.46 -13.02 -12.45
N GLU A 175 -14.69 -11.82 -12.98
CA GLU A 175 -16.03 -11.21 -12.94
C GLU A 175 -16.95 -11.87 -13.98
N LYS A 176 -18.17 -12.21 -13.55
CA LYS A 176 -19.21 -12.79 -14.40
C LYS A 176 -19.62 -11.79 -15.48
N GLU A 177 -19.30 -12.08 -16.74
CA GLU A 177 -20.19 -11.67 -17.83
C GLU A 177 -21.49 -12.46 -17.69
N ASN A 178 -22.51 -11.79 -17.16
CA ASN A 178 -23.88 -12.28 -17.14
C ASN A 178 -24.56 -11.83 -18.43
N VAL A 179 -24.81 -12.79 -19.33
CA VAL A 179 -25.84 -12.69 -20.37
C VAL A 179 -27.22 -12.73 -19.72
#